data_AF-N2A003-F1
#
_entry.id   AF-N2A003-F1
#
_cell.length_a   1.000
_cell.length_b   1.000
_cell.length_c   1.000
_cell.angle_alpha   90.00
_cell.angle_beta   90.00
_cell.angle_gamma   90.00
#
_symmetry.space_group_name_H-M   'P 1'
#
loop_
_entity.id
_entity.type
_entity.pdbx_description
1 polymer ?
#
loop_
_entity_poly.entity_id
_entity_poly.type
_entity_poly.pdbx_seq_one_letter_code
_entity_poly.pdbx_strand_id
1 'polypeptide(L)' 'MAKDPIKKADNGTYYFRANLGYNPITGKQIQKYRSGFKTKKGALSETQ' A
#
# COMPACT_ATOMS: atom_id res chain seq x y z
N MET A 1 17.20 -3.28 -0.69
CA MET A 1 16.54 -4.49 -0.18
C MET A 1 15.07 -4.15 0.06
N ALA A 2 14.19 -4.52 -0.86
CA ALA A 2 12.79 -4.09 -0.83
C ALA A 2 12.10 -4.73 0.38
N LYS A 3 11.80 -3.92 1.40
CA LYS A 3 10.86 -4.31 2.46
C LYS A 3 9.54 -4.64 1.75
N ASP A 4 8.95 -5.80 2.05
CA ASP A 4 7.66 -6.19 1.50
C ASP A 4 6.68 -4.99 1.55
N PRO A 5 6.14 -4.53 0.40
CA PRO A 5 5.22 -3.39 0.37
C PRO A 5 3.87 -3.74 1.02
N ILE A 6 3.64 -5.03 1.27
CA ILE A 6 2.43 -5.59 1.86
C ILE A 6 2.64 -5.85 3.35
N LYS A 7 1.73 -5.34 4.16
CA LYS A 7 1.66 -5.55 5.61
C LYS A 7 0.39 -6.32 5.98
N LYS A 8 0.44 -7.08 7.08
CA LYS A 8 -0.74 -7.75 7.67
C LYS A 8 -1.33 -6.85 8.76
N ALA A 9 -2.64 -6.71 8.77
CA ALA A 9 -3.40 -6.00 9.80
C ALA A 9 -3.83 -6.98 10.91
N ASP A 10 -4.15 -6.44 12.08
CA ASP A 10 -4.54 -7.21 13.26
C ASP A 10 -5.84 -8.01 13.03
N ASN A 11 -6.70 -7.53 12.14
CA ASN A 11 -7.93 -8.21 11.72
C ASN A 11 -7.69 -9.39 10.74
N GLY A 12 -6.45 -9.78 10.51
CA GLY A 12 -6.08 -10.89 9.62
C GLY A 12 -6.05 -10.55 8.12
N THR A 13 -6.42 -9.33 7.73
CA THR A 13 -6.36 -8.88 6.32
C THR A 13 -4.99 -8.31 5.95
N TYR A 14 -4.72 -8.21 4.66
CA TYR A 14 -3.50 -7.59 4.14
C TYR A 14 -3.81 -6.19 3.59
N TYR A 15 -2.80 -5.32 3.63
CA TYR A 15 -2.87 -3.97 3.11
C TYR A 15 -1.52 -3.53 2.56
N PHE A 16 -1.54 -2.47 1.74
CA PHE A 16 -0.33 -1.79 1.28
C PHE A 16 -0.48 -0.29 1.38
N ARG A 17 0.66 0.39 1.44
CA ARG A 17 0.76 1.85 1.42
C ARG A 17 1.92 2.23 0.50
N ALA A 18 1.58 2.76 -0.67
CA ALA A 18 2.55 3.20 -1.67
C ALA A 18 2.59 4.73 -1.71
N ASN A 19 3.78 5.30 -1.66
CA ASN A 19 3.98 6.73 -1.86
C ASN A 19 4.16 6.97 -3.37
N LEU A 20 3.25 7.73 -3.97
CA LEU A 20 3.26 8.03 -5.41
C LEU A 20 4.03 9.32 -5.73
N GLY A 21 4.59 9.97 -4.70
CA GLY A 21 5.34 11.22 -4.80
C GLY A 21 4.70 12.34 -4.00
N TYR A 22 4.88 13.58 -4.45
CA TYR A 22 4.32 14.77 -3.83
C TYR A 22 3.52 15.55 -4.86
N ASN A 23 2.39 16.12 -4.44
CA ASN A 23 1.61 16.99 -5.28
C ASN A 23 2.41 18.27 -5.56
N PRO A 24 2.69 18.61 -6.84
CA PRO A 24 3.56 19.73 -7.18
C PRO A 24 2.95 21.10 -6.82
N ILE A 25 1.64 21.18 -6.61
CA ILE A 25 0.93 22.42 -6.29
C ILE A 25 0.83 22.61 -4.77
N THR A 26 0.49 21.55 -4.04
CA THR A 26 0.21 21.64 -2.60
C THR A 26 1.36 21.17 -1.72
N GLY A 27 2.39 20.53 -2.29
CA GLY A 27 3.49 19.91 -1.56
C GLY A 27 3.10 18.68 -0.73
N LYS A 28 1.82 18.28 -0.73
CA LYS A 28 1.33 17.15 0.07
C LYS A 28 1.76 15.82 -0.55
N GLN A 29 2.13 14.86 0.28
CA GLN A 29 2.45 13.51 -0.17
C GLN A 29 1.22 12.85 -0.81
N ILE A 30 1.39 12.34 -2.04
CA ILE A 30 0.39 11.53 -2.71
C ILE A 30 0.62 10.09 -2.30
N GLN A 31 -0.41 9.48 -1.76
CA GLN A 31 -0.32 8.14 -1.22
C GLN A 31 -1.49 7.28 -1.65
N LYS A 32 -1.19 6.07 -2.09
CA LYS A 32 -2.18 5.04 -2.37
C LYS A 32 -2.21 4.07 -1.20
N TYR A 33 -3.37 3.94 -0.59
CA TYR A 33 -3.62 2.99 0.48
C TYR A 33 -4.79 2.10 0.07
N ARG A 34 -4.62 0.80 0.24
CA ARG A 34 -5.70 -0.17 0.07
C ARG A 34 -5.53 -1.29 1.09
N SER A 35 -6.62 -1.63 1.76
CA SER A 35 -6.69 -2.68 2.79
C SER A 35 -7.84 -3.64 2.54
N GLY A 36 -7.90 -4.77 3.24
CA GLY A 36 -9.01 -5.72 3.15
C GLY A 36 -8.76 -6.88 2.18
N PHE A 37 -7.51 -7.08 1.77
CA PHE A 37 -7.14 -8.26 0.98
C PHE A 37 -7.15 -9.49 1.86
N LYS A 38 -7.77 -10.58 1.40
CA LYS A 38 -7.75 -11.87 2.09
C LYS A 38 -6.39 -12.56 2.00
N THR A 39 -5.58 -12.23 0.98
CA THR A 39 -4.29 -12.87 0.70
C THR A 39 -3.19 -11.86 0.41
N LYS A 40 -1.95 -12.19 0.79
CA LYS A 40 -0.76 -11.39 0.46
C LYS A 40 -0.59 -11.22 -1.06
N LYS A 41 -0.88 -12.27 -1.85
CA LYS A 41 -0.82 -12.24 -3.32
C LYS A 41 -1.82 -11.26 -3.93
N GLY A 42 -3.06 -11.21 -3.42
CA GLY A 42 -4.06 -10.25 -3.89
C GLY A 42 -3.63 -8.80 -3.62
N ALA A 43 -3.08 -8.54 -2.44
CA ALA A 43 -2.53 -7.22 -2.11
C ALA A 43 -1.32 -6.86 -2.99
N LEU A 44 -0.45 -7.83 -3.29
CA LEU A 44 0.73 -7.63 -4.14
C LEU A 44 0.34 -7.34 -5.60
N SER A 45 -0.68 -8.02 -6.13
CA SER A 45 -1.16 -7.79 -7.49
C SER A 45 -1.70 -6.38 -7.70
N GLU A 46 -2.32 -5.78 -6.67
CA GLU A 46 -2.84 -4.40 -6.72
C GLU A 46 -1.74 -3.33 -6.53
N THR A 47 -0.58 -3.73 -6.01
CA THR A 47 0.59 -2.83 -5.89
C THR A 47 1.41 -2.69 -7.17
N GLN A 48 1.25 -3.61 -8.12
CA GLN A 48 1.99 -3.63 -9.39
C GLN A 48 1.34 -2.73 -10.44
#